data_AF-A0A8H7FT40-F1
#
_entry.id   AF-A0A8H7FT40-F1
#
_cell.length_a   1.000
_cell.length_b   1.000
_cell.length_c   1.000
_cell.angle_alpha   90.00
_cell.angle_beta   90.00
_cell.angle_gamma   90.00
#
_symmetry.space_group_name_H-M   'P 1'
#
loop_
_entity.id
_entity.type
_entity.pdbx_description
1 polymer ?
#
loop_
_entity_poly.entity_id
_entity_poly.type
_entity_poly.pdbx_seq_one_letter_code
_entity_poly.pdbx_strand_id
1 'polypeptide(L)'
;MSYEIGTPTKLETITGIPIPNQAISLYNSEGDGEPVAVLADDTKPLGFYGIRDFQTLKIVDTNPSTSFTGQLTDMTQVDKFELTPEEYAQRQDSVLAYKQRNKVGRFAPQEEKPAPPIPAVDIPVGSRCEIESSEPGLSKRGT
;
A
#
# COMPACT_ATOMS: atom_id res chain seq x y z
N MET A 1 -15.93 -7.82 -41.31
CA MET A 1 -14.63 -7.43 -40.75
C MET A 1 -14.74 -7.52 -39.25
N SER A 2 -14.38 -8.67 -38.69
CA SER A 2 -14.37 -8.88 -37.25
C SER A 2 -13.03 -8.36 -36.75
N TYR A 3 -13.01 -7.17 -36.15
CA TYR A 3 -11.84 -6.72 -35.42
C TYR A 3 -11.82 -7.47 -34.08
N GLU A 4 -11.13 -8.60 -34.04
CA GLU A 4 -10.68 -9.14 -32.75
C GLU A 4 -9.59 -8.20 -32.26
N ILE A 5 -9.92 -7.37 -31.28
CA ILE A 5 -8.94 -6.53 -30.59
C ILE A 5 -8.00 -7.50 -29.89
N GLY A 6 -6.82 -7.74 -30.48
CA GLY A 6 -5.80 -8.58 -29.90
C GLY A 6 -5.49 -8.13 -28.48
N THR A 7 -5.40 -9.07 -27.55
CA THR A 7 -5.11 -8.80 -26.15
C THR A 7 -3.89 -7.89 -25.92
N PRO A 8 -2.80 -7.95 -26.72
CA PRO A 8 -1.65 -7.05 -26.54
C PRO A 8 -1.98 -5.58 -26.79
N THR A 9 -2.83 -5.27 -27.78
CA THR A 9 -3.23 -3.89 -28.11
C THR A 9 -4.02 -3.25 -26.98
N LYS A 10 -4.88 -4.03 -26.30
CA LYS A 10 -5.63 -3.52 -25.15
C LYS A 10 -4.72 -3.31 -23.94
N LEU A 11 -3.74 -4.18 -23.74
CA LEU A 11 -2.78 -4.06 -22.66
C LEU A 11 -1.85 -2.86 -22.82
N GLU A 12 -1.44 -2.52 -24.05
CA GLU A 12 -0.60 -1.33 -24.33
C GLU A 12 -1.27 -0.03 -23.84
N THR A 13 -2.59 0.11 -24.02
CA THR A 13 -3.33 1.29 -23.54
C THR A 13 -3.39 1.38 -22.02
N ILE A 14 -3.31 0.23 -21.33
CA ILE A 14 -3.41 0.15 -19.86
C ILE A 14 -2.03 0.31 -19.21
N THR A 15 -1.01 -0.36 -19.75
CA THR A 15 0.33 -0.44 -19.16
C THR A 15 1.30 0.59 -19.73
N GLY A 16 1.03 1.13 -20.93
CA GLY A 16 1.95 1.98 -21.67
C GLY A 16 3.17 1.24 -22.24
N ILE A 17 3.20 -0.10 -22.19
CA ILE A 17 4.29 -0.92 -22.74
C ILE A 17 3.98 -1.18 -24.21
N PRO A 18 4.88 -0.82 -25.16
CA PRO A 18 4.68 -1.15 -26.57
C PRO A 18 4.50 -2.65 -26.79
N ILE A 19 3.61 -3.06 -27.69
CA ILE A 19 3.34 -4.47 -28.02
C ILE A 19 4.61 -5.33 -28.18
N PRO A 20 5.64 -4.95 -28.97
CA PRO A 20 6.84 -5.79 -29.14
C PRO A 20 7.67 -5.95 -27.86
N ASN A 21 7.43 -5.10 -26.85
CA ASN A 21 8.14 -5.11 -25.58
C ASN A 21 7.32 -5.78 -24.46
N GLN A 22 6.12 -6.30 -24.76
CA GLN A 22 5.29 -6.99 -23.77
C GLN A 22 5.64 -8.48 -23.69
N ALA A 23 6.12 -8.93 -22.53
CA ALA A 23 6.15 -10.34 -22.19
C ALA A 23 4.99 -10.67 -21.25
N ILE A 24 4.02 -11.46 -21.73
CA ILE A 24 2.78 -11.74 -20.99
C ILE A 24 2.79 -13.17 -20.46
N SER A 25 2.53 -13.31 -19.15
CA SER A 25 2.43 -14.59 -18.46
C SER A 25 1.13 -14.67 -17.65
N LEU A 26 0.53 -15.85 -17.64
CA LEU A 26 -0.72 -16.16 -16.92
C LEU A 26 -0.39 -16.85 -15.60
N TYR A 27 -1.02 -16.41 -14.51
CA TYR A 27 -0.88 -16.98 -13.17
C TYR A 27 -2.26 -17.34 -12.61
N ASN A 28 -2.33 -18.31 -11.69
CA ASN A 28 -3.60 -18.62 -11.02
C ASN A 28 -3.98 -17.52 -10.02
N SER A 29 -2.99 -16.89 -9.38
CA SER A 29 -3.15 -15.78 -8.46
C SER A 29 -1.93 -14.84 -8.51
N GLU A 30 -2.06 -13.63 -7.97
CA GLU A 30 -0.98 -12.63 -7.96
C GLU A 30 0.28 -13.09 -7.19
N GLY A 31 0.11 -13.91 -6.15
CA GLY A 31 1.20 -14.37 -5.30
C GLY A 31 1.94 -15.61 -5.81
N ASP A 32 1.52 -16.18 -6.93
CA ASP A 32 2.15 -17.39 -7.47
C ASP A 32 3.52 -17.09 -8.07
N GLY A 33 4.51 -17.93 -7.76
CA GLY A 33 5.86 -17.80 -8.29
C GLY A 33 6.00 -18.28 -9.74
N GLU A 34 5.20 -19.26 -10.15
CA GLU A 34 5.32 -19.94 -11.45
C GLU A 34 4.11 -19.65 -12.35
N PRO A 35 4.33 -19.33 -13.64
CA PRO A 35 3.25 -19.08 -14.57
C PRO A 35 2.57 -20.41 -14.98
N VAL A 36 1.25 -20.34 -15.14
CA VAL A 36 0.41 -21.40 -15.72
C VAL A 36 0.65 -21.51 -17.23
N ALA A 37 0.85 -20.38 -17.90
CA ALA A 37 1.14 -20.31 -19.32
C ALA A 37 1.87 -19.02 -19.68
N VAL A 38 2.66 -19.07 -20.76
CA VAL A 38 3.29 -17.89 -21.36
C VAL A 38 2.63 -17.60 -22.70
N LEU A 39 2.15 -16.38 -22.88
CA LEU A 39 1.46 -15.94 -24.09
C LEU A 39 2.49 -15.38 -25.07
N ALA A 40 3.31 -16.27 -25.63
CA ALA A 40 4.40 -15.91 -26.55
C ALA A 40 3.97 -15.87 -28.03
N ASP A 41 2.76 -16.30 -28.36
CA ASP A 41 2.27 -16.41 -29.73
C ASP A 41 1.04 -15.52 -29.92
N ASP A 42 1.25 -14.36 -30.55
CA ASP A 42 0.22 -13.36 -30.79
C ASP A 42 -0.85 -13.81 -31.80
N THR A 43 -0.63 -14.93 -32.49
CA THR A 43 -1.64 -15.52 -33.40
C THR A 43 -2.69 -16.33 -32.66
N LYS A 44 -2.43 -16.66 -31.39
CA LYS A 44 -3.33 -17.50 -30.59
C LYS A 44 -4.30 -16.64 -29.77
N PRO A 45 -5.60 -16.96 -29.80
CA PRO A 45 -6.56 -16.26 -28.96
C PRO A 45 -6.33 -16.60 -27.49
N LEU A 46 -6.77 -15.72 -26.61
CA LEU A 46 -6.66 -15.89 -25.15
C LEU A 46 -7.26 -17.22 -24.67
N GLY A 47 -8.36 -17.65 -25.29
CA GLY A 47 -9.02 -18.92 -24.98
C GLY A 47 -8.16 -20.18 -25.26
N PHE A 48 -7.15 -20.09 -26.13
CA PHE A 48 -6.21 -21.20 -26.38
C PHE A 48 -5.47 -21.62 -25.10
N TYR A 49 -5.20 -20.64 -24.22
CA TYR A 49 -4.44 -20.85 -22.99
C TYR A 49 -5.31 -21.34 -21.82
N GLY A 50 -6.59 -21.65 -22.05
CA GLY A 50 -7.47 -22.21 -21.03
C GLY A 50 -7.73 -21.26 -19.86
N ILE A 51 -7.81 -19.95 -20.14
CA ILE A 51 -7.97 -18.92 -19.12
C ILE A 51 -9.31 -19.07 -18.40
N ARG A 52 -9.26 -18.85 -17.08
CA ARG A 52 -10.39 -18.90 -16.16
C ARG A 52 -10.52 -17.57 -15.45
N ASP A 53 -11.72 -17.30 -14.96
CA ASP A 53 -11.98 -16.13 -14.14
C ASP A 53 -11.06 -16.10 -12.91
N PHE A 54 -10.71 -14.88 -12.47
CA PHE A 54 -9.83 -14.61 -11.32
C PHE A 54 -8.35 -15.01 -11.50
N GLN A 55 -7.92 -15.38 -12.70
CA GLN A 55 -6.49 -15.53 -13.02
C GLN A 55 -5.82 -14.18 -13.28
N THR A 56 -4.53 -14.10 -12.98
CA THR A 56 -3.75 -12.88 -13.10
C THR A 56 -2.89 -12.91 -14.36
N LEU A 57 -2.99 -11.85 -15.18
CA LEU A 57 -2.03 -11.59 -16.25
C LEU A 57 -0.91 -10.72 -15.72
N LYS A 58 0.32 -11.22 -15.78
CA LYS A 58 1.52 -10.46 -15.47
C LYS A 58 2.17 -10.03 -16.77
N ILE A 59 2.37 -8.73 -16.92
CA ILE A 59 3.02 -8.12 -18.08
C ILE A 59 4.37 -7.60 -17.62
N VAL A 60 5.43 -8.10 -18.24
CA VAL A 60 6.82 -7.65 -18.02
C VAL A 60 7.27 -6.88 -19.25
N ASP A 61 7.86 -5.71 -19.01
CA ASP A 61 8.46 -4.90 -20.06
C ASP A 61 9.88 -5.39 -20.37
N THR A 62 10.12 -5.81 -21.61
CA THR A 62 11.45 -6.28 -22.04
C THR A 62 12.39 -5.14 -22.47
N ASN A 63 11.88 -3.92 -22.65
CA ASN A 63 12.68 -2.74 -23.00
C ASN A 63 12.21 -1.47 -22.25
N PRO A 64 12.45 -1.42 -20.92
CA PRO A 64 12.05 -0.31 -20.06
C PRO A 64 12.78 1.01 -20.34
N SER A 65 13.75 1.03 -21.26
CA SER A 65 14.39 2.27 -21.70
C SER A 65 13.55 3.05 -22.72
N THR A 66 12.61 2.37 -23.39
CA THR A 66 11.75 2.96 -24.43
C THR A 66 10.33 3.27 -23.95
N SER A 67 9.99 2.82 -22.74
CA SER A 67 8.72 2.97 -22.07
C SER A 67 8.93 3.66 -20.73
N PHE A 68 7.93 4.40 -20.25
CA PHE A 68 7.99 5.06 -18.94
C PHE A 68 7.69 4.13 -17.76
N THR A 69 7.69 2.81 -18.00
CA THR A 69 7.36 1.80 -16.99
C THR A 69 8.44 1.75 -15.90
N GLY A 70 8.01 1.89 -14.65
CA GLY A 70 8.90 1.88 -13.47
C GLY A 70 9.65 3.19 -13.18
N GLN A 71 9.77 4.11 -14.14
CA GLN A 71 10.44 5.41 -13.91
C GLN A 71 9.62 6.35 -13.01
N LEU A 72 8.29 6.24 -13.02
CA LEU A 72 7.40 7.10 -12.21
C LEU A 72 7.19 6.58 -10.78
N THR A 73 7.65 5.37 -10.47
CA THR A 73 7.55 4.79 -9.13
C THR A 73 8.78 5.05 -8.27
N ASP A 74 9.89 5.45 -8.89
CA ASP A 74 11.13 5.76 -8.18
C ASP A 74 11.08 7.16 -7.57
N MET A 75 10.75 7.23 -6.28
CA MET A 75 10.75 8.48 -5.53
C MET A 75 12.15 8.91 -5.06
N THR A 76 13.22 8.15 -5.35
CA THR A 76 14.59 8.51 -4.94
C THR A 76 15.13 9.70 -5.73
N GLN A 77 14.62 9.93 -6.94
CA GLN A 77 15.04 11.02 -7.82
C GLN A 77 14.18 12.29 -7.67
N VAL A 78 13.23 12.29 -6.74
CA VAL A 78 12.37 13.45 -6.46
C VAL A 78 12.90 14.16 -5.22
N ASP A 79 13.44 15.36 -5.40
CA ASP A 79 13.80 16.24 -4.30
C ASP A 79 12.53 16.65 -3.53
N LYS A 80 12.29 15.95 -2.42
CA LYS A 80 11.17 16.25 -1.53
C LYS A 80 11.50 17.53 -0.77
N PHE A 81 10.67 18.54 -0.95
CA PHE A 81 10.76 19.75 -0.14
C PHE A 81 10.30 19.42 1.30
N GLU A 82 11.22 19.54 2.25
CA GLU A 82 10.94 19.39 3.68
C GLU A 82 11.13 20.72 4.39
N LEU A 83 10.20 21.05 5.29
CA LEU A 83 10.31 22.23 6.15
C LEU A 83 10.92 21.82 7.48
N THR A 84 11.88 22.61 7.96
CA THR A 84 12.32 22.50 9.35
C THR A 84 11.15 22.78 10.30
N PRO A 85 11.18 22.25 11.54
CA PRO A 85 10.16 22.54 12.54
C PRO A 85 9.94 24.04 12.78
N GLU A 86 11.02 24.83 12.73
CA GLU A 86 11.02 26.28 12.91
C GLU A 86 10.32 26.99 11.74
N GLU A 87 10.66 26.64 10.50
CA GLU A 87 10.02 27.20 9.31
C GLU A 87 8.54 26.83 9.24
N TYR A 88 8.20 25.59 9.60
CA TYR A 88 6.80 25.15 9.68
C TYR A 88 6.02 25.93 10.74
N ALA A 89 6.64 26.26 11.88
CA ALA A 89 6.02 27.01 12.96
C ALA A 89 5.76 28.49 12.61
N GLN A 90 6.58 29.09 11.75
CA GLN A 90 6.38 30.47 11.30
C GLN A 90 5.24 30.62 10.27
N ARG A 91 4.86 29.53 9.59
CA ARG A 91 3.79 29.55 8.58
C ARG A 91 2.40 29.66 9.21
N GLN A 92 1.67 30.71 8.85
CA GLN A 92 0.33 30.98 9.36
C GLN A 92 -0.76 30.10 8.73
N ASP A 93 -0.48 29.56 7.54
CA ASP A 93 -1.32 28.65 6.75
C ASP A 93 -1.05 27.17 7.05
N SER A 94 -0.42 26.86 8.19
CA SER A 94 -0.15 25.51 8.64
C SER A 94 -1.24 24.94 9.55
N VAL A 95 -1.32 23.60 9.61
CA VAL A 95 -2.17 22.88 10.58
C VAL A 95 -1.76 23.22 12.02
N LEU A 96 -0.47 23.45 12.27
CA LEU A 96 0.03 23.91 13.58
C LEU A 96 -0.58 25.26 13.96
N ALA A 97 -0.49 26.26 13.08
CA ALA A 97 -1.03 27.59 13.31
C ALA A 97 -2.56 27.55 13.49
N TYR A 98 -3.26 26.70 12.74
CA TYR A 98 -4.69 26.46 12.96
C TYR A 98 -4.98 25.87 14.35
N LYS A 99 -4.23 24.83 14.76
CA LYS A 99 -4.42 24.17 16.06
C LYS A 99 -4.14 25.11 17.23
N GLN A 100 -3.13 25.98 17.12
CA GLN A 100 -2.82 27.00 18.12
C GLN A 100 -3.93 28.05 18.22
N ARG A 101 -4.37 28.62 17.09
CA ARG A 101 -5.43 29.64 17.06
C ARG A 101 -6.75 29.15 17.64
N ASN A 102 -7.10 27.89 17.36
CA ASN A 102 -8.37 27.29 17.80
C ASN A 102 -8.24 26.48 19.10
N LYS A 103 -7.08 26.48 19.75
CA LYS A 103 -6.83 25.76 21.01
C LYS A 103 -7.26 24.28 20.94
N VAL A 104 -6.84 23.59 19.87
CA VAL A 104 -7.22 22.20 19.61
C VAL A 104 -6.14 21.23 20.11
N GLY A 105 -6.57 20.13 20.72
CA GLY A 105 -5.68 19.06 21.19
C GLY A 105 -4.73 19.56 22.28
N ARG A 106 -3.42 19.46 22.04
CA ARG A 106 -2.38 19.90 23.00
C ARG A 106 -2.34 21.40 23.28
N PHE A 107 -3.05 22.20 22.49
CA PHE A 107 -3.16 23.65 22.70
C PHE A 107 -4.48 24.04 23.38
N ALA A 108 -5.33 23.06 23.71
CA ALA A 108 -6.50 23.30 24.53
C ALA A 108 -6.08 23.79 25.92
N PRO A 109 -6.90 24.64 26.58
CA PRO A 109 -6.66 24.97 27.98
C PRO A 109 -6.61 23.67 28.78
N GLN A 110 -5.49 23.45 29.46
CA GLN A 110 -5.38 22.33 30.38
C GLN A 110 -6.22 22.70 31.60
N GLU A 111 -7.45 22.19 31.65
CA GLU A 111 -8.15 22.10 32.93
C GLU A 111 -7.26 21.26 33.83
N GLU A 112 -6.79 21.83 34.94
CA GLU A 112 -6.22 21.09 36.06
C GLU A 112 -7.32 20.20 36.64
N LYS A 113 -7.68 19.14 35.92
CA LYS A 113 -8.29 17.99 36.56
C LYS A 113 -7.18 17.40 37.41
N PRO A 114 -7.36 17.29 38.74
CA PRO A 114 -6.41 16.56 39.56
C PRO A 114 -6.19 15.22 38.87
N ALA A 115 -4.93 14.94 38.54
CA ALA A 115 -4.58 13.66 37.95
C ALA A 115 -5.21 12.59 38.84
N PRO A 116 -6.05 11.69 38.30
CA PRO A 116 -6.57 10.61 39.11
C PRO A 116 -5.34 9.96 39.75
N PRO A 117 -5.36 9.70 41.08
CA PRO A 117 -4.22 9.14 41.76
C PRO A 117 -3.80 7.90 40.98
N ILE A 118 -2.62 7.97 40.35
CA ILE A 118 -2.08 6.82 39.62
C ILE A 118 -1.82 5.81 40.74
N PRO A 119 -2.57 4.70 40.83
CA PRO A 119 -2.28 3.72 41.85
C PRO A 119 -0.84 3.30 41.63
N ALA A 120 -0.03 3.31 42.70
CA ALA A 120 1.29 2.72 42.66
C ALA A 120 1.10 1.22 42.46
N VAL A 121 1.05 0.79 41.20
CA VAL A 121 0.98 -0.62 40.83
C VAL A 121 2.41 -1.12 40.85
N ASP A 122 2.76 -1.81 41.91
CA ASP A 122 4.05 -2.48 42.03
C ASP A 122 3.98 -3.75 41.15
N ILE A 123 4.27 -3.60 39.85
CA ILE A 123 4.28 -4.69 38.87
C ILE A 123 5.71 -5.24 38.82
N PRO A 124 6.00 -6.40 39.42
CA PRO A 124 7.34 -6.95 39.36
C PRO A 124 7.67 -7.37 37.93
N VAL A 125 8.89 -7.03 37.50
CA VAL A 125 9.44 -7.39 36.19
C VAL A 125 9.36 -8.92 36.02
N GLY A 126 8.65 -9.38 34.99
CA GLY A 126 8.36 -10.80 34.74
C GLY A 126 6.91 -11.21 34.95
N SER A 127 6.08 -10.35 35.57
CA SER A 127 4.63 -10.58 35.66
C SER A 127 3.97 -10.41 34.30
N ARG A 128 3.20 -11.42 33.88
CA ARG A 128 2.38 -11.36 32.65
C ARG A 128 0.98 -10.84 33.01
N CYS A 129 0.47 -9.90 32.21
CA CYS A 129 -0.90 -9.44 32.36
C CYS A 129 -1.88 -10.58 32.05
N GLU A 130 -2.95 -10.65 32.84
CA GLU A 130 -4.10 -11.54 32.64
C GLU A 130 -5.24 -10.71 32.07
N ILE A 131 -5.83 -11.17 30.97
CA ILE A 131 -7.01 -10.55 30.37
C ILE A 131 -8.23 -11.30 30.90
N GLU A 132 -9.08 -10.61 31.66
CA GLU A 132 -10.40 -11.11 32.03
C GLU A 132 -11.35 -10.97 30.83
N SER A 133 -11.96 -12.07 30.41
CA SER A 133 -13.00 -12.06 29.38
C SER A 133 -14.38 -11.92 30.02
N SER A 134 -15.38 -11.48 29.25
CA SER A 134 -16.77 -11.39 29.72
C SER A 134 -17.44 -12.74 30.00
N GLU A 135 -16.80 -13.84 29.61
CA GLU A 135 -17.24 -15.20 29.95
C GLU A 135 -16.63 -15.66 31.29
N PRO A 136 -17.45 -16.17 32.22
CA PRO A 136 -16.96 -16.63 33.52
C PRO A 136 -16.00 -17.82 33.33
N GLY A 137 -14.75 -17.64 33.79
CA GLY A 137 -13.71 -18.69 33.78
C GLY A 137 -12.75 -18.65 32.59
N LEU A 138 -12.92 -17.73 31.63
CA LEU A 138 -11.98 -17.58 30.51
C LEU A 138 -11.00 -16.43 30.77
N SER A 139 -9.88 -16.74 31.43
CA SER A 139 -8.76 -15.82 31.54
C SER A 139 -7.57 -16.29 30.69
N LYS A 140 -6.96 -15.34 29.98
CA LYS A 140 -5.78 -15.59 29.14
C LYS A 140 -4.60 -14.80 29.67
N ARG A 141 -3.50 -15.50 29.97
CA ARG A 141 -2.20 -14.85 30.20
C ARG A 141 -1.48 -14.68 28.86
N GLY A 142 -0.94 -13.50 28.61
CA GLY A 142 -0.04 -13.28 27.48
C GLY A 142 1.20 -14.17 27.60
N THR A 143 1.57 -14.87 26.54
CA THR A 143 2.81 -15.65 26.42
C THR A 143 4.02 -14.72 26.29
#